data_AF-A0A3M1WQR1-F1
#
_entry.id   AF-A0A3M1WQR1-F1
#
_cell.length_a   1.000
_cell.length_b   1.000
_cell.length_c   1.000
_cell.angle_alpha   90.00
_cell.angle_beta   90.00
_cell.angle_gamma   90.00
#
_symmetry.space_group_name_H-M   'P 1'
#
loop_
_entity.id
_entity.type
_entity.pdbx_description
1 polymer ?
#
loop_
_entity_poly.entity_id
_entity_poly.type
_entity_poly.pdbx_seq_one_letter_code
_entity_poly.pdbx_strand_id
1 'polypeptide(L)'
;MSLELHTVAGQDLDPDKWDAFIEASPQGSLYHLHGYASRIRPDWQAWIVQEGDQWRAVMPWGLDRRWGFRLVRQPLFAQYWGICLAPTEGGTYRQLGDQEKWLRALLPAWEEIPFLQHNFSPAFTYALPLRWAAAVDFSVRYTYHLDLQAGGLWEGCAAPLRRQVRKATR
;
A
#
# COMPACT_ATOMS: atom_id res chain seq x y z
N MET A 1 8.35 -19.26 -13.21
CA MET A 1 7.61 -19.70 -12.00
C MET A 1 6.28 -18.97 -12.00
N SER A 2 5.20 -19.68 -11.67
CA SER A 2 3.83 -19.12 -11.66
C SER A 2 3.62 -18.26 -10.42
N LEU A 3 2.77 -17.24 -10.54
CA LEU A 3 2.32 -16.47 -9.38
C LEU A 3 1.09 -17.15 -8.77
N GLU A 4 1.06 -17.21 -7.44
CA GLU A 4 -0.05 -17.74 -6.68
C GLU A 4 -0.61 -16.66 -5.76
N LEU A 5 -1.93 -16.61 -5.65
CA LEU A 5 -2.64 -15.71 -4.78
C LEU A 5 -3.18 -16.48 -3.58
N HIS A 6 -2.78 -16.07 -2.39
CA HIS A 6 -3.24 -16.64 -1.14
C HIS A 6 -4.04 -15.62 -0.35
N THR A 7 -5.09 -16.09 0.32
CA THR A 7 -5.83 -15.32 1.32
C THR A 7 -5.55 -15.94 2.69
N VAL A 8 -5.05 -15.14 3.62
CA VAL A 8 -4.66 -15.60 4.96
C VAL A 8 -5.28 -14.67 6.00
N ALA A 9 -5.82 -15.22 7.09
CA ALA A 9 -6.32 -14.40 8.19
C ALA A 9 -5.14 -13.73 8.92
N GLY A 10 -5.32 -12.49 9.36
CA GLY A 10 -4.27 -11.71 10.03
C GLY A 10 -3.69 -12.42 11.26
N GLN A 11 -4.53 -13.17 11.98
CA GLN A 11 -4.14 -13.98 13.14
C GLN A 11 -3.31 -15.22 12.82
N ASP A 12 -3.36 -15.71 11.57
CA ASP A 12 -2.64 -16.90 11.11
C ASP A 12 -1.33 -16.53 10.38
N LEU A 13 -1.05 -15.23 10.20
CA LEU A 13 0.19 -14.74 9.64
C LEU A 13 1.32 -14.77 10.67
N ASP A 14 2.51 -15.10 10.20
CA ASP A 14 3.76 -14.83 10.91
C ASP A 14 3.97 -13.29 10.96
N PRO A 15 3.87 -12.66 12.15
CA PRO A 15 3.96 -11.21 12.27
C PRO A 15 5.33 -10.67 11.85
N ASP A 16 6.41 -11.40 12.13
CA ASP A 16 7.77 -10.96 11.85
C ASP A 16 8.04 -10.99 10.34
N LYS A 17 7.59 -12.06 9.66
CA LYS A 17 7.67 -12.14 8.18
C LYS A 17 6.85 -11.04 7.51
N TRP A 18 5.65 -10.76 8.05
CA TRP A 18 4.79 -9.71 7.53
C TRP A 18 5.40 -8.32 7.71
N ASP A 19 5.82 -7.98 8.92
CA ASP A 19 6.39 -6.67 9.22
C ASP A 19 7.69 -6.44 8.44
N ALA A 20 8.55 -7.47 8.31
CA ALA A 20 9.74 -7.39 7.46
C ALA A 20 9.41 -7.09 5.98
N PHE A 21 8.34 -7.67 5.44
CA PHE A 21 7.88 -7.35 4.08
C PHE A 21 7.37 -5.92 3.99
N ILE A 22 6.55 -5.48 4.95
CA ILE A 22 5.99 -4.12 4.97
C ILE A 22 7.10 -3.08 5.08
N GLU A 23 8.10 -3.29 5.94
CA GLU A 23 9.21 -2.35 6.12
C GLU A 23 10.11 -2.27 4.89
N ALA A 24 10.28 -3.37 4.15
CA ALA A 24 11.03 -3.38 2.90
C ALA A 24 10.25 -2.78 1.71
N SER A 25 8.91 -2.73 1.80
CA SER A 25 8.04 -2.22 0.74
C SER A 25 8.13 -0.68 0.64
N PRO A 26 8.29 -0.11 -0.57
CA PRO A 26 8.25 1.34 -0.76
C PRO A 26 6.89 1.97 -0.38
N GLN A 27 5.82 1.18 -0.39
CA GLN A 27 4.47 1.62 -0.01
C GLN A 27 4.13 1.36 1.46
N GLY A 28 5.02 0.66 2.18
CA GLY A 28 4.86 0.31 3.58
C GLY A 28 4.61 1.52 4.46
N SER A 29 3.80 1.34 5.49
CA SER A 29 3.59 2.34 6.53
C SER A 29 3.14 1.69 7.82
N LEU A 30 3.18 2.45 8.93
CA LEU A 30 2.70 2.02 10.25
C LEU A 30 1.32 1.36 10.18
N TYR A 31 0.42 1.84 9.32
CA TYR A 31 -0.94 1.32 9.18
C TYR A 31 -1.01 -0.13 8.67
N HIS A 32 0.04 -0.60 8.01
CA HIS A 32 0.13 -1.97 7.47
C HIS A 32 0.81 -2.92 8.45
N LEU A 33 1.56 -2.44 9.45
CA LEU A 33 2.23 -3.31 10.41
C LEU A 33 1.22 -4.19 11.15
N HIS A 34 1.58 -5.45 11.37
CA HIS A 34 0.72 -6.49 11.93
C HIS A 34 0.11 -6.04 13.25
N GLY A 35 0.93 -5.54 14.17
CA GLY A 35 0.47 -5.07 15.48
C GLY A 35 -0.55 -3.95 15.38
N TYR A 36 -0.37 -3.01 14.45
CA TYR A 36 -1.32 -1.91 14.24
C TYR A 36 -2.62 -2.40 13.59
N ALA A 37 -2.50 -3.15 12.49
CA ALA A 37 -3.62 -3.70 11.74
C ALA A 37 -4.49 -4.59 12.64
N SER A 38 -3.88 -5.51 13.37
CA SER A 38 -4.56 -6.44 14.30
C SER A 38 -5.23 -5.72 15.47
N ARG A 39 -4.68 -4.58 15.94
CA ARG A 39 -5.28 -3.83 17.03
C ARG A 39 -6.50 -3.03 16.60
N ILE A 40 -6.42 -2.42 15.41
CA ILE A 40 -7.46 -1.54 14.87
C ILE A 40 -8.57 -2.35 14.18
N ARG A 41 -8.23 -3.49 13.58
CA ARG A 41 -9.16 -4.38 12.89
C ARG A 41 -8.79 -5.85 13.12
N PRO A 42 -9.21 -6.48 14.23
CA PRO A 42 -8.81 -7.85 14.58
C PRO A 42 -9.22 -8.94 13.56
N ASP A 43 -10.27 -8.70 12.78
CA ASP A 43 -10.83 -9.62 11.77
C ASP A 43 -10.22 -9.45 10.37
N TRP A 44 -9.10 -8.73 10.26
CA TRP A 44 -8.46 -8.47 8.98
C TRP A 44 -7.90 -9.75 8.34
N GLN A 45 -7.82 -9.72 7.02
CA GLN A 45 -7.21 -10.74 6.17
C GLN A 45 -6.19 -10.09 5.26
N ALA A 46 -5.28 -10.89 4.70
CA ALA A 46 -4.32 -10.44 3.72
C ALA A 46 -4.51 -11.20 2.42
N TRP A 47 -4.44 -10.48 1.30
CA TRP A 47 -4.07 -11.08 0.03
C TRP A 47 -2.56 -11.05 -0.11
N ILE A 48 -1.99 -12.17 -0.50
CA ILE A 48 -0.55 -12.35 -0.68
C ILE A 48 -0.33 -12.95 -2.07
N VAL A 49 0.34 -12.21 -2.93
CA VAL A 49 0.88 -12.73 -4.19
C VAL A 49 2.26 -13.29 -3.91
N GLN A 50 2.44 -14.56 -4.24
CA GLN A 50 3.67 -15.30 -4.01
C GLN A 50 4.23 -15.82 -5.33
N GLU A 51 5.56 -15.79 -5.46
CA GLU A 51 6.31 -16.41 -6.56
C GLU A 51 7.30 -17.40 -5.97
N GLY A 52 6.99 -18.71 -6.06
CA GLY A 52 7.74 -19.71 -5.29
C GLY A 52 7.52 -19.52 -3.80
N ASP A 53 8.59 -19.24 -3.04
CA ASP A 53 8.50 -18.96 -1.58
C ASP A 53 8.55 -17.47 -1.24
N GLN A 54 8.66 -16.60 -2.26
CA GLN A 54 8.85 -15.16 -2.07
C GLN A 54 7.55 -14.39 -2.24
N TRP A 55 7.22 -13.56 -1.26
CA TRP A 55 6.12 -12.61 -1.38
C TRP A 55 6.50 -11.50 -2.35
N ARG A 56 5.57 -11.13 -3.21
CA ARG A 56 5.74 -10.12 -4.26
C ARG A 56 4.82 -8.93 -4.08
N ALA A 57 3.61 -9.16 -3.60
CA ALA A 57 2.68 -8.12 -3.22
C ALA A 57 1.82 -8.60 -2.06
N VAL A 58 1.50 -7.70 -1.14
CA VAL A 58 0.53 -7.96 -0.09
C VAL A 58 -0.47 -6.82 0.00
N MET A 59 -1.68 -7.11 0.43
CA MET A 59 -2.67 -6.09 0.75
C MET A 59 -3.52 -6.55 1.94
N PRO A 60 -3.52 -5.81 3.06
CA PRO A 60 -4.46 -6.05 4.13
C PRO A 60 -5.85 -5.58 3.72
N TRP A 61 -6.87 -6.30 4.16
CA TRP A 61 -8.26 -5.96 3.92
C TRP A 61 -9.13 -6.50 5.03
N GLY A 62 -10.38 -6.02 5.09
CA GLY A 62 -11.34 -6.54 6.05
C GLY A 62 -12.76 -6.34 5.56
N LEU A 63 -13.64 -7.22 6.00
CA LEU A 63 -15.00 -7.32 5.49
C LEU A 63 -15.99 -6.65 6.45
N ASP A 64 -16.62 -5.58 5.99
CA ASP A 64 -17.76 -4.96 6.65
C ASP A 64 -19.07 -5.49 6.08
N ARG A 65 -20.11 -5.49 6.92
CA ARG A 65 -21.50 -5.72 6.51
C ARG A 65 -22.33 -4.52 6.84
N ARG A 66 -22.95 -3.90 5.83
CA ARG A 66 -23.88 -2.78 6.02
C ARG A 66 -25.09 -2.97 5.12
N TRP A 67 -26.29 -2.97 5.72
CA TRP A 67 -27.56 -3.11 5.00
C TRP A 67 -27.60 -4.31 4.04
N GLY A 68 -27.02 -5.45 4.44
CA GLY A 68 -26.96 -6.68 3.63
C GLY A 68 -25.83 -6.71 2.58
N PHE A 69 -25.13 -5.61 2.35
CA PHE A 69 -23.99 -5.57 1.44
C PHE A 69 -22.69 -5.93 2.15
N ARG A 70 -21.79 -6.61 1.42
CA ARG A 70 -20.41 -6.88 1.81
C ARG A 70 -19.52 -5.76 1.26
N LEU A 71 -18.78 -5.09 2.13
CA LEU A 71 -17.88 -3.99 1.76
C LEU A 71 -16.48 -4.28 2.26
N VAL A 72 -15.49 -4.04 1.42
CA VAL A 72 -14.08 -4.06 1.81
C VAL A 72 -13.59 -2.63 1.95
N ARG A 73 -13.31 -2.22 3.19
CA ARG A 73 -12.94 -0.85 3.52
C ARG A 73 -11.79 -0.83 4.50
N GLN A 74 -10.91 0.16 4.33
CA GLN A 74 -9.88 0.42 5.31
C GLN A 74 -10.46 0.87 6.66
N PRO A 75 -9.78 0.59 7.77
CA PRO A 75 -10.18 1.07 9.08
C PRO A 75 -10.18 2.60 9.16
N LEU A 76 -11.02 3.16 10.03
CA LEU A 76 -11.15 4.62 10.22
C LEU A 76 -9.83 5.30 10.62
N PHE A 77 -8.97 4.60 11.35
CA PHE A 77 -7.68 5.10 11.83
C PHE A 77 -6.50 4.68 10.95
N ALA A 78 -6.75 4.10 9.77
CA ALA A 78 -5.71 3.90 8.77
C ALA A 78 -5.84 4.98 7.71
N GLN A 79 -4.75 5.70 7.39
CA GLN A 79 -4.77 6.65 6.28
C GLN A 79 -4.61 5.92 4.94
N TYR A 80 -3.69 4.95 4.91
CA TYR A 80 -3.38 4.12 3.75
C TYR A 80 -3.45 2.65 4.16
N TRP A 81 -4.11 1.84 3.34
CA TRP A 81 -4.23 0.39 3.57
C TRP A 81 -4.30 -0.36 2.23
N GLY A 82 -3.64 0.20 1.22
CA GLY A 82 -3.60 -0.32 -0.14
C GLY A 82 -2.55 -1.40 -0.32
N ILE A 83 -2.17 -1.65 -1.57
CA ILE A 83 -1.18 -2.68 -1.90
C ILE A 83 0.22 -2.22 -1.49
N CYS A 84 0.96 -3.13 -0.87
CA CYS A 84 2.41 -3.06 -0.66
C CYS A 84 3.11 -4.02 -1.63
N LEU A 85 4.07 -3.51 -2.41
CA LEU A 85 4.82 -4.29 -3.38
C LEU A 85 6.22 -4.57 -2.84
N ALA A 86 6.78 -5.72 -3.20
CA ALA A 86 8.18 -6.00 -2.93
C ALA A 86 9.06 -4.91 -3.60
N PRO A 87 10.19 -4.53 -2.98
CA PRO A 87 11.15 -3.66 -3.65
C PRO A 87 11.62 -4.31 -4.96
N THR A 88 11.62 -3.54 -6.05
CA THR A 88 12.06 -4.02 -7.36
C THR A 88 13.46 -3.51 -7.68
N GLU A 89 14.31 -4.41 -8.14
CA GLU A 89 15.68 -4.10 -8.56
C GLU A 89 15.78 -3.95 -10.08
N GLY A 90 16.80 -3.22 -10.54
CA GLY A 90 17.09 -3.03 -11.96
C GLY A 90 16.46 -1.77 -12.57
N GLY A 91 16.48 -1.70 -13.91
CA GLY A 91 16.01 -0.52 -14.65
C GLY A 91 14.49 -0.38 -14.62
N THR A 92 14.01 0.86 -14.81
CA THR A 92 12.59 1.25 -14.70
C THR A 92 11.64 0.33 -15.47
N TYR A 93 11.99 -0.07 -16.70
CA TYR A 93 11.13 -0.95 -17.50
C TYR A 93 10.90 -2.32 -16.85
N ARG A 94 11.96 -2.92 -16.28
CA ARG A 94 11.88 -4.19 -15.58
C ARG A 94 11.04 -4.05 -14.31
N GLN A 95 11.28 -3.00 -13.53
CA GLN A 95 10.50 -2.69 -12.33
C GLN A 95 9.00 -2.57 -12.65
N LEU A 96 8.64 -1.83 -13.70
CA LEU A 96 7.25 -1.69 -14.12
C LEU A 96 6.65 -3.02 -14.60
N GLY A 97 7.42 -3.84 -15.33
CA GLY A 97 6.99 -5.16 -15.75
C GLY A 97 6.69 -6.10 -14.57
N ASP A 98 7.56 -6.10 -13.55
CA ASP A 98 7.35 -6.88 -12.33
C ASP A 98 6.13 -6.39 -11.55
N GLN A 99 5.98 -5.07 -11.36
CA GLN A 99 4.80 -4.49 -10.71
C GLN A 99 3.51 -4.79 -11.46
N GLU A 100 3.51 -4.68 -12.80
CA GLU A 100 2.36 -5.04 -13.63
C GLU A 100 1.96 -6.49 -13.41
N LYS A 101 2.93 -7.39 -13.45
CA LYS A 101 2.73 -8.83 -13.25
C LYS A 101 2.09 -9.12 -11.90
N TRP A 102 2.60 -8.52 -10.82
CA TRP A 102 2.09 -8.75 -9.45
C TRP A 102 0.71 -8.13 -9.24
N LEU A 103 0.47 -6.92 -9.75
CA LEU A 103 -0.84 -6.27 -9.65
C LEU A 103 -1.92 -7.05 -10.38
N ARG A 104 -1.62 -7.59 -11.57
CA ARG A 104 -2.56 -8.42 -12.32
C ARG A 104 -2.91 -9.72 -11.58
N ALA A 105 -1.98 -10.27 -10.81
CA ALA A 105 -2.24 -11.46 -10.00
C ALA A 105 -3.19 -11.17 -8.81
N LEU A 106 -3.32 -9.92 -8.36
CA LEU A 106 -4.27 -9.52 -7.32
C LEU A 106 -5.69 -9.28 -7.85
N LEU A 107 -5.82 -8.87 -9.13
CA LEU A 107 -7.11 -8.46 -9.69
C LEU A 107 -8.25 -9.49 -9.53
N PRO A 108 -8.03 -10.82 -9.70
CA PRO A 108 -9.11 -11.80 -9.54
C PRO A 108 -9.78 -11.75 -8.16
N ALA A 109 -9.03 -11.50 -7.09
CA ALA A 109 -9.60 -11.38 -5.75
C ALA A 109 -10.52 -10.15 -5.59
N TRP A 110 -10.30 -9.10 -6.38
CA TRP A 110 -11.09 -7.87 -6.29
C TRP A 110 -12.40 -7.98 -7.05
N GLU A 111 -12.43 -8.77 -8.12
CA GLU A 111 -13.64 -9.03 -8.92
C GLU A 111 -14.72 -9.76 -8.09
N GLU A 112 -14.34 -10.54 -7.08
CA GLU A 112 -15.27 -11.21 -6.17
C GLU A 112 -15.92 -10.27 -5.14
N ILE A 113 -15.42 -9.04 -5.02
CA ILE A 113 -15.85 -8.08 -4.01
C ILE A 113 -16.81 -7.06 -4.61
N PRO A 114 -18.04 -6.94 -4.06
CA PRO A 114 -19.02 -5.99 -4.59
C PRO A 114 -18.61 -4.53 -4.43
N PHE A 115 -17.81 -4.21 -3.41
CA PHE A 115 -17.40 -2.85 -3.10
C PHE A 115 -16.06 -2.83 -2.36
N LEU A 116 -15.05 -2.21 -2.96
CA LEU A 116 -13.72 -2.01 -2.37
C LEU A 116 -13.42 -0.50 -2.31
N GLN A 117 -13.08 0.00 -1.13
CA GLN A 117 -12.70 1.40 -0.92
C GLN A 117 -11.48 1.52 -0.02
N HIS A 118 -10.31 1.67 -0.64
CA HIS A 118 -9.03 1.83 0.02
C HIS A 118 -8.25 3.01 -0.58
N ASN A 119 -7.50 3.69 0.28
CA ASN A 119 -6.50 4.68 -0.09
C ASN A 119 -5.14 3.99 -0.15
N PHE A 120 -4.40 4.31 -1.20
CA PHE A 120 -3.07 3.76 -1.46
C PHE A 120 -2.02 4.76 -0.98
N SER A 121 -0.85 4.23 -0.60
CA SER A 121 0.30 5.07 -0.26
C SER A 121 0.63 6.01 -1.43
N PRO A 122 1.06 7.26 -1.19
CA PRO A 122 1.55 8.15 -2.25
C PRO A 122 2.76 7.59 -3.00
N ALA A 123 3.49 6.65 -2.39
CA ALA A 123 4.57 5.90 -3.03
C ALA A 123 4.08 4.82 -4.02
N PHE A 124 2.77 4.58 -4.10
CA PHE A 124 2.16 3.73 -5.11
C PHE A 124 1.95 4.52 -6.40
N THR A 125 2.97 4.51 -7.27
CA THR A 125 3.01 5.37 -8.47
C THR A 125 2.55 4.67 -9.75
N TYR A 126 2.48 3.34 -9.76
CA TYR A 126 2.11 2.56 -10.94
C TYR A 126 0.70 1.97 -10.83
N ALA A 127 -0.31 2.81 -11.08
CA ALA A 127 -1.71 2.43 -10.97
C ALA A 127 -2.35 1.92 -12.28
N LEU A 128 -1.60 1.85 -13.39
CA LEU A 128 -2.15 1.52 -14.71
C LEU A 128 -2.90 0.17 -14.76
N PRO A 129 -2.37 -0.94 -14.19
CA PRO A 129 -3.07 -2.22 -14.23
C PRO A 129 -4.42 -2.18 -13.52
N LEU A 130 -4.52 -1.40 -12.44
CA LEU A 130 -5.77 -1.21 -11.71
C LEU A 130 -6.74 -0.35 -12.52
N ARG A 131 -6.27 0.75 -13.14
CA ARG A 131 -7.11 1.63 -13.96
C ARG A 131 -7.69 0.96 -15.20
N TRP A 132 -7.02 -0.06 -15.72
CA TRP A 132 -7.48 -0.82 -16.89
C TRP A 132 -8.36 -2.02 -16.52
N ALA A 133 -8.40 -2.40 -15.24
CA ALA A 133 -9.28 -3.46 -14.78
C ALA A 133 -10.73 -2.96 -14.80
N ALA A 134 -11.61 -3.66 -15.52
CA ALA A 134 -13.01 -3.24 -15.67
C ALA A 134 -13.78 -3.17 -14.33
N ALA A 135 -13.33 -3.94 -13.32
CA ALA A 135 -13.95 -4.01 -12.01
C ALA A 135 -13.52 -2.88 -11.04
N VAL A 136 -12.61 -1.98 -11.44
CA VAL A 136 -11.97 -1.02 -10.53
C VAL A 136 -12.15 0.41 -11.01
N ASP A 137 -12.78 1.25 -10.19
CA ASP A 137 -12.71 2.70 -10.33
C ASP A 137 -11.56 3.25 -9.47
N PHE A 138 -10.52 3.76 -10.13
CA PHE A 138 -9.32 4.25 -9.47
C PHE A 138 -9.11 5.75 -9.72
N SER A 139 -9.06 6.52 -8.63
CA SER A 139 -8.80 7.96 -8.67
C SER A 139 -7.43 8.29 -8.09
N VAL A 140 -6.70 9.17 -8.78
CA VAL A 140 -5.38 9.65 -8.33
C VAL A 140 -5.57 10.95 -7.56
N ARG A 141 -4.92 11.05 -6.40
CA ARG A 141 -4.86 12.27 -5.57
C ARG A 141 -3.42 12.67 -5.35
N TYR A 142 -3.18 13.96 -5.13
CA TYR A 142 -1.84 14.51 -4.91
C TYR A 142 -1.68 14.95 -3.47
N THR A 143 -0.50 14.65 -2.90
CA THR A 143 -0.05 15.15 -1.59
C THR A 143 1.42 15.53 -1.69
N TYR A 144 1.90 16.34 -0.76
CA TYR A 144 3.29 16.80 -0.73
C TYR A 144 4.03 16.14 0.42
N HIS A 145 5.11 15.41 0.11
CA HIS A 145 6.02 14.84 1.09
C HIS A 145 7.32 15.63 1.08
N LEU A 146 7.78 16.04 2.27
CA LEU A 146 9.08 16.65 2.46
C LEU A 146 10.06 15.56 2.87
N ASP A 147 11.10 15.36 2.07
CA ASP A 147 12.19 14.46 2.44
C ASP A 147 13.07 15.14 3.49
N LEU A 148 13.06 14.58 4.70
CA LEU A 148 13.85 15.08 5.83
C LEU A 148 15.25 14.43 5.91
N GLN A 149 15.49 13.36 5.14
CA GLN A 149 16.73 12.58 5.16
C GLN A 149 17.80 13.13 4.21
N ALA A 150 17.40 13.89 3.19
CA ALA A 150 18.31 14.46 2.19
C ALA A 150 19.37 15.43 2.76
N GLY A 151 19.27 15.82 4.04
CA GLY A 151 20.07 16.89 4.63
C GLY A 151 19.63 18.25 4.08
N GLY A 152 19.66 19.29 4.91
CA GLY A 152 19.33 20.64 4.44
C GLY A 152 17.87 20.81 4.01
N LEU A 153 16.89 20.49 4.89
CA LEU A 153 15.46 20.84 4.69
C LEU A 153 15.28 22.27 4.14
N TRP A 154 16.09 23.19 4.66
CA TRP A 154 16.07 24.59 4.29
C TRP A 154 16.73 24.88 2.93
N GLU A 155 17.66 24.07 2.46
CA GLU A 155 18.37 24.26 1.19
C GLU A 155 17.41 24.13 0.00
N GLY A 156 16.52 23.14 0.05
CA GLY A 156 15.44 22.94 -0.93
C GLY A 156 14.29 23.96 -0.82
N CYS A 157 14.23 24.74 0.25
CA CYS A 157 13.19 25.75 0.45
C CYS A 157 13.50 27.06 -0.30
N ALA A 158 12.48 27.68 -0.89
CA ALA A 158 12.62 28.99 -1.53
C ALA A 158 13.11 30.06 -0.53
N ALA A 159 13.91 31.02 -1.00
CA ALA A 159 14.49 32.07 -0.15
C ALA A 159 13.45 32.87 0.68
N PRO A 160 12.23 33.19 0.17
CA PRO A 160 11.20 33.84 0.97
C PRO A 160 10.73 32.98 2.15
N LEU A 161 10.54 31.68 1.95
CA LEU A 161 10.12 30.74 3.00
C LEU A 161 11.19 30.65 4.09
N ARG A 162 12.48 30.52 3.71
CA ARG A 162 13.60 30.55 4.66
C ARG A 162 13.59 31.81 5.53
N ARG A 163 13.31 32.97 4.94
CA ARG A 163 13.25 34.26 5.66
C ARG A 163 12.07 34.29 6.65
N GLN A 164 10.89 33.81 6.25
CA GLN A 164 9.71 33.76 7.12
C GLN A 164 9.92 32.84 8.31
N VAL A 165 10.47 31.65 8.09
CA VAL A 165 10.78 30.71 9.19
C VAL A 165 11.79 31.33 10.16
N ARG A 166 12.89 31.91 9.67
CA ARG A 166 13.88 32.59 10.52
C ARG A 166 13.27 33.73 11.35
N LYS A 167 12.24 34.41 10.84
CA LYS A 167 11.51 35.45 11.57
C LYS A 167 10.64 34.85 12.68
N ALA A 168 10.05 33.68 12.47
CA ALA A 168 9.19 33.00 13.44
C ALA A 168 9.96 32.31 14.58
N THR A 169 11.22 31.91 14.35
CA THR A 169 12.09 31.33 15.39
C THR A 169 12.77 32.38 16.28
N ARG A 170 12.53 33.67 16.03
CA ARG A 170 13.10 34.80 16.76
C ARG A 170 12.07 35.42 17.68
#